data_AF-A0A4S4CED7-F1
#
_entry.id   AF-A0A4S4CED7-F1
#
_cell.length_a   1.000
_cell.length_b   1.000
_cell.length_c   1.000
_cell.angle_alpha   90.00
_cell.angle_beta   90.00
_cell.angle_gamma   90.00
#
_symmetry.space_group_name_H-M   'P 1'
#
loop_
_entity.id
_entity.type
_entity.pdbx_description
1 polymer ?
#
loop_
_entity_poly.entity_id
_entity_poly.type
_entity_poly.pdbx_seq_one_letter_code
_entity_poly.pdbx_strand_id
1 'polypeptide(L)'
;MIRKPRTHFIDRSEFYEVTGRLQHYACFHCRKAFKQSLRAQGSEAPCPQCRQPMTNMGTDFKAPPHRNQEQWLKVERLARAGIRFFPTWQDGTPGDRPAILAEVPAFLRRIFPPSAGQMYLERDRGTPSPAPQEGRLEQQGRFPGQIYRLLGRPLETGAAVELFERGHWQPITFIGRGSGNAPIPQPFAYPRVDDRTYFNRRPLFLTGKHRLRWPE
;
A
#
# COMPACT_ATOMS: atom_id res chain seq x y z
N MET A 1 -27.85 -28.56 11.13
CA MET A 1 -26.77 -27.55 11.22
C MET A 1 -25.53 -28.11 10.53
N ILE A 2 -25.14 -27.56 9.38
CA ILE A 2 -24.01 -28.06 8.59
C ILE A 2 -22.72 -27.81 9.38
N ARG A 3 -21.97 -28.88 9.68
CA ARG A 3 -20.69 -28.79 10.39
C ARG A 3 -19.61 -28.28 9.43
N LYS A 4 -18.71 -27.42 9.93
CA LYS A 4 -17.62 -26.81 9.17
C LYS A 4 -16.70 -27.90 8.58
N PRO A 5 -16.44 -27.96 7.27
CA PRO A 5 -15.50 -28.91 6.70
C PRO A 5 -14.07 -28.57 7.14
N ARG A 6 -13.28 -29.61 7.45
CA ARG A 6 -11.87 -29.50 7.90
C ARG A 6 -10.91 -29.66 6.72
N THR A 7 -11.12 -28.95 5.61
CA THR A 7 -10.21 -28.99 4.47
C THR A 7 -9.58 -27.62 4.22
N HIS A 8 -8.26 -27.61 4.10
CA HIS A 8 -7.39 -26.43 4.03
C HIS A 8 -7.31 -25.77 2.64
N PHE A 9 -8.17 -26.20 1.70
CA PHE A 9 -8.02 -25.90 0.26
C PHE A 9 -9.23 -25.19 -0.38
N ILE A 10 -10.16 -24.68 0.41
CA ILE A 10 -11.23 -23.81 -0.10
C ILE A 10 -10.80 -22.36 0.13
N ASP A 11 -10.79 -21.54 -0.92
CA ASP A 11 -10.56 -20.10 -0.80
C ASP A 11 -11.55 -19.54 0.24
N ARG A 12 -11.04 -18.74 1.18
CA ARG A 12 -11.86 -18.13 2.22
C ARG A 12 -13.06 -17.38 1.61
N SER A 13 -12.93 -16.76 0.43
CA SER A 13 -14.06 -16.09 -0.24
C SER A 13 -15.17 -17.07 -0.64
N GLU A 14 -14.85 -18.26 -1.18
CA GLU A 14 -15.83 -19.29 -1.55
C GLU A 14 -16.58 -19.83 -0.32
N PHE A 15 -15.90 -20.00 0.82
CA PHE A 15 -16.56 -20.42 2.05
C PHE A 15 -17.59 -19.39 2.57
N TYR A 16 -17.37 -18.10 2.31
CA TYR A 16 -18.30 -17.04 2.74
C TYR A 16 -19.48 -16.84 1.79
N GLU A 17 -19.33 -17.14 0.49
CA GLU A 17 -20.45 -17.18 -0.46
C GLU A 17 -21.42 -18.33 -0.14
N VAL A 18 -20.90 -19.49 0.27
CA VAL A 18 -21.70 -20.72 0.52
C VAL A 18 -22.47 -20.69 1.86
N THR A 19 -22.00 -19.94 2.87
CA THR A 19 -22.58 -20.00 4.23
C THR A 19 -23.65 -18.95 4.55
N GLY A 20 -23.97 -18.03 3.62
CA GLY A 20 -25.08 -17.07 3.79
C GLY A 20 -24.89 -16.02 4.90
N ARG A 21 -23.65 -15.75 5.34
CA ARG A 21 -23.39 -14.74 6.39
C ARG A 21 -23.39 -13.32 5.81
N LEU A 22 -24.36 -12.52 6.27
CA LEU A 22 -24.42 -11.09 5.97
C LEU A 22 -23.13 -10.39 6.41
N GLN A 23 -22.62 -9.54 5.53
CA GLN A 23 -21.49 -8.65 5.79
C GLN A 23 -22.00 -7.33 6.34
N HIS A 24 -21.20 -6.68 7.18
CA HIS A 24 -21.49 -5.32 7.60
C HIS A 24 -20.94 -4.33 6.58
N TYR A 25 -21.80 -3.48 6.05
CA TYR A 25 -21.42 -2.36 5.21
C TYR A 25 -21.57 -1.06 5.99
N ALA A 26 -20.57 -0.19 5.92
CA ALA A 26 -20.57 1.11 6.57
C ALA A 26 -20.73 2.23 5.53
N CYS A 27 -21.65 3.15 5.79
CA CYS A 27 -21.71 4.43 5.12
C CYS A 27 -21.04 5.49 5.99
N PHE A 28 -19.92 6.04 5.52
CA PHE A 28 -19.18 7.06 6.27
C PHE A 28 -19.82 8.45 6.18
N HIS A 29 -20.62 8.71 5.13
CA HIS A 29 -21.36 9.96 4.98
C HIS A 29 -22.44 10.12 6.06
N CYS A 30 -23.34 9.12 6.20
CA CYS A 30 -24.41 9.17 7.19
C CYS A 30 -24.07 8.45 8.50
N ARG A 31 -22.86 7.91 8.65
CA ARG A 31 -22.35 7.23 9.87
C ARG A 31 -23.29 6.12 10.36
N LYS A 32 -23.70 5.25 9.43
CA LYS A 32 -24.56 4.09 9.71
C LYS A 32 -23.98 2.84 9.09
N ALA A 33 -24.31 1.70 9.69
CA ALA A 33 -23.94 0.39 9.17
C ALA A 33 -25.18 -0.46 8.90
N PHE A 34 -25.10 -1.26 7.84
CA PHE A 34 -26.19 -2.11 7.37
C PHE A 34 -25.64 -3.51 7.10
N LYS A 35 -26.43 -4.55 7.42
CA LYS A 35 -26.08 -5.92 7.07
C LYS A 35 -26.61 -6.21 5.67
N GLN A 36 -25.74 -6.64 4.75
CA GLN A 36 -26.12 -7.03 3.39
C GLN A 36 -25.37 -8.30 2.97
N SER A 37 -25.86 -8.99 1.94
CA SER A 37 -25.11 -10.09 1.31
C SER A 37 -23.77 -9.57 0.78
N LEU A 38 -22.78 -10.47 0.71
CA LEU A 38 -21.55 -10.18 -0.02
C LEU A 38 -21.94 -9.93 -1.48
N ARG A 39 -21.56 -8.78 -2.02
CA ARG A 39 -21.81 -8.46 -3.42
C ARG A 39 -20.58 -8.81 -4.24
N ALA A 40 -20.79 -9.07 -5.54
CA ALA A 40 -19.70 -9.30 -6.49
C ALA A 40 -18.69 -8.14 -6.48
N GLN A 41 -17.41 -8.47 -6.67
CA GLN A 41 -16.32 -7.50 -6.68
C GLN A 41 -16.60 -6.40 -7.73
N GLY A 42 -16.42 -5.13 -7.34
CA GLY A 42 -16.67 -3.98 -8.21
C GLY A 42 -18.09 -3.39 -8.15
N SER A 43 -19.02 -4.01 -7.42
CA SER A 43 -20.34 -3.42 -7.18
C SER A 43 -20.35 -2.52 -5.94
N GLU A 44 -20.60 -1.22 -6.12
CA GLU A 44 -20.80 -0.30 -5.01
C GLU A 44 -22.15 -0.60 -4.34
N ALA A 45 -22.15 -0.79 -3.02
CA ALA A 45 -23.39 -0.95 -2.26
C ALA A 45 -23.91 0.44 -1.88
N PRO A 46 -24.99 0.97 -2.50
CA PRO A 46 -25.51 2.27 -2.14
C PRO A 46 -26.15 2.21 -0.75
N CYS A 47 -25.95 3.28 0.03
CA CYS A 47 -26.56 3.43 1.34
C CYS A 47 -28.09 3.52 1.21
N PRO A 48 -28.87 2.70 1.95
CA PRO A 48 -30.33 2.78 1.92
C PRO A 48 -30.90 4.14 2.35
N GLN A 49 -30.14 4.93 3.11
CA GLN A 49 -30.59 6.24 3.60
C GLN A 49 -30.16 7.40 2.71
N CYS A 50 -28.89 7.48 2.33
CA CYS A 50 -28.34 8.65 1.65
C CYS A 50 -27.81 8.35 0.24
N ARG A 51 -27.95 7.10 -0.23
CA ARG A 51 -27.50 6.60 -1.54
C ARG A 51 -26.01 6.70 -1.83
N GLN A 52 -25.21 7.24 -0.91
CA GLN A 52 -23.75 7.28 -1.00
C GLN A 52 -23.14 5.86 -0.95
N PRO A 53 -21.97 5.64 -1.56
CA PRO A 53 -21.31 4.34 -1.57
C PRO A 53 -20.98 3.89 -0.14
N MET A 54 -21.20 2.60 0.12
CA MET A 54 -20.82 1.96 1.37
C MET A 54 -19.63 1.04 1.18
N THR A 55 -18.84 0.92 2.24
CA THR A 55 -17.70 0.01 2.27
C THR A 55 -18.05 -1.25 3.05
N ASN A 56 -17.81 -2.43 2.48
CA ASN A 56 -17.84 -3.67 3.24
C ASN A 56 -16.76 -3.61 4.33
N MET A 57 -17.14 -3.75 5.59
CA MET A 57 -16.28 -3.69 6.77
C MET A 57 -15.99 -5.06 7.39
N GLY A 58 -16.60 -6.13 6.89
CA GLY A 58 -16.43 -7.50 7.37
C GLY A 58 -17.47 -7.94 8.42
N THR A 59 -17.38 -9.20 8.85
CA THR A 59 -18.40 -9.86 9.68
C THR A 59 -18.31 -9.54 11.17
N ASP A 60 -17.16 -9.08 11.66
CA ASP A 60 -16.94 -8.75 13.08
C ASP A 60 -16.97 -7.22 13.33
N PHE A 61 -17.42 -6.46 12.34
CA PHE A 61 -17.49 -5.01 12.47
C PHE A 61 -18.59 -4.56 13.43
N LYS A 62 -18.19 -3.86 14.49
CA LYS A 62 -19.09 -3.18 15.41
C LYS A 62 -19.12 -1.69 15.07
N ALA A 63 -20.26 -1.24 14.54
CA ALA A 63 -20.45 0.16 14.17
C ALA A 63 -20.40 1.06 15.41
N PRO A 64 -19.61 2.15 15.39
CA PRO A 64 -19.64 3.13 16.47
C PRO A 64 -21.02 3.80 16.60
N PRO A 65 -21.34 4.37 17.78
CA PRO A 65 -22.53 5.20 17.93
C PRO A 65 -22.53 6.33 16.88
N HIS A 66 -23.69 6.58 16.24
CA HIS A 66 -23.83 7.58 15.16
C HIS A 66 -23.22 8.95 15.51
N ARG A 67 -23.44 9.42 16.75
CA ARG A 67 -22.94 10.72 17.24
C ARG A 67 -21.43 10.79 17.44
N ASN A 68 -20.74 9.65 17.55
CA ASN A 68 -19.32 9.60 17.83
C ASN A 68 -18.49 9.80 16.54
N GLN A 69 -18.37 11.06 16.13
CA GLN A 69 -17.68 11.46 14.89
C GLN A 69 -16.24 10.97 14.84
N GLU A 70 -15.53 11.05 15.96
CA GLU A 70 -14.12 10.65 16.05
C GLU A 70 -13.94 9.15 15.77
N GLN A 71 -14.80 8.31 16.36
CA GLN A 71 -14.75 6.87 16.12
C GLN A 71 -15.17 6.51 14.68
N TRP A 72 -16.11 7.24 14.10
CA TRP A 72 -16.46 7.06 12.68
C TRP A 72 -15.31 7.44 11.75
N LEU A 73 -14.62 8.55 12.03
CA LEU A 73 -13.43 8.97 11.28
C LEU A 73 -12.28 7.96 11.43
N LYS A 74 -12.11 7.36 12.62
CA LYS A 74 -11.15 6.27 12.85
C LYS A 74 -11.42 5.10 11.93
N VAL A 75 -12.65 4.59 11.93
CA VAL A 75 -13.06 3.46 11.10
C VAL A 75 -12.92 3.80 9.61
N GLU A 76 -13.26 5.03 9.20
CA GLU A 76 -13.12 5.49 7.82
C GLU A 76 -11.66 5.48 7.37
N ARG A 77 -10.73 6.00 8.19
CA ARG A 77 -9.29 5.98 7.86
C ARG A 77 -8.76 4.55 7.72
N LEU A 78 -9.16 3.65 8.61
CA LEU A 78 -8.82 2.23 8.52
C LEU A 78 -9.40 1.61 7.24
N ALA A 79 -10.66 1.93 6.91
CA ALA A 79 -11.33 1.41 5.73
C ALA A 79 -10.65 1.87 4.43
N ARG A 80 -10.27 3.15 4.35
CA ARG A 80 -9.52 3.72 3.21
C ARG A 80 -8.14 3.10 3.05
N ALA A 81 -7.52 2.66 4.14
CA ALA A 81 -6.26 1.91 4.13
C ALA A 81 -6.43 0.41 3.85
N GLY A 82 -7.63 -0.06 3.49
CA GLY A 82 -7.89 -1.47 3.18
C GLY A 82 -8.12 -2.37 4.39
N ILE A 83 -8.08 -1.84 5.61
CA ILE A 83 -8.28 -2.63 6.84
C ILE A 83 -9.78 -2.95 7.04
N ARG A 84 -10.09 -4.22 7.33
CA ARG A 84 -11.46 -4.77 7.51
C ARG A 84 -11.55 -5.63 8.77
N PHE A 85 -12.73 -5.86 9.31
CA PHE A 85 -12.99 -6.55 10.58
C PHE A 85 -13.55 -7.95 10.31
N PHE A 86 -12.65 -8.92 10.14
CA PHE A 86 -12.99 -10.33 9.97
C PHE A 86 -12.45 -11.16 11.15
N PRO A 87 -13.11 -12.26 11.52
CA PRO A 87 -12.63 -13.16 12.57
C PRO A 87 -11.29 -13.80 12.18
N THR A 88 -10.27 -13.64 13.02
CA THR A 88 -8.96 -14.30 12.90
C THR A 88 -8.98 -15.63 13.66
N TRP A 89 -8.41 -16.71 13.08
CA TRP A 89 -8.52 -18.07 13.66
C TRP A 89 -7.25 -18.57 14.38
N GLN A 90 -6.03 -18.08 14.11
CA GLN A 90 -4.85 -18.65 14.79
C GLN A 90 -3.58 -17.75 14.91
N ASP A 91 -3.30 -16.78 14.02
CA ASP A 91 -1.94 -16.18 13.97
C ASP A 91 -1.92 -14.62 14.09
N GLY A 92 -2.45 -14.12 15.21
CA GLY A 92 -2.55 -12.71 15.65
C GLY A 92 -1.77 -11.65 14.86
N THR A 93 -2.40 -10.75 14.11
CA THR A 93 -3.23 -9.64 14.62
C THR A 93 -3.87 -8.89 13.43
N PRO A 94 -4.82 -7.95 13.62
CA PRO A 94 -5.11 -7.24 14.87
C PRO A 94 -6.52 -7.46 15.40
N GLY A 95 -6.61 -8.35 16.40
CA GLY A 95 -7.45 -8.11 17.57
C GLY A 95 -7.12 -6.78 18.26
N ASP A 96 -5.88 -6.29 18.11
CA ASP A 96 -5.45 -4.97 18.57
C ASP A 96 -5.71 -3.89 17.51
N ARG A 97 -6.97 -3.45 17.43
CA ARG A 97 -7.35 -2.27 16.66
C ARG A 97 -7.05 -1.01 17.46
N PRO A 98 -6.69 0.10 16.80
CA PRO A 98 -6.63 1.41 17.45
C PRO A 98 -7.91 1.66 18.26
N ALA A 99 -7.78 1.98 19.54
CA ALA A 99 -8.90 2.35 20.38
C ALA A 99 -9.39 3.75 20.00
N ILE A 100 -8.45 4.65 19.72
CA ILE A 100 -8.70 6.06 19.40
C ILE A 100 -8.18 6.46 18.01
N LEU A 101 -8.63 7.61 17.52
CA LEU A 101 -8.26 8.10 16.19
C LEU A 101 -6.75 8.42 16.08
N ALA A 102 -6.17 8.97 17.14
CA ALA A 102 -4.76 9.39 17.18
C ALA A 102 -3.76 8.23 16.96
N GLU A 103 -4.15 6.99 17.30
CA GLU A 103 -3.31 5.80 17.16
C GLU A 103 -3.28 5.24 15.72
N VAL A 104 -4.23 5.65 14.87
CA VAL A 104 -4.38 5.11 13.51
C VAL A 104 -3.10 5.27 12.67
N PRO A 105 -2.42 6.43 12.63
CA PRO A 105 -1.21 6.59 11.82
C PRO A 105 -0.09 5.62 12.24
N ALA A 106 0.17 5.51 13.55
CA ALA A 106 1.19 4.60 14.08
C ALA A 106 0.85 3.13 13.77
N PHE A 107 -0.41 2.76 13.95
CA PHE A 107 -0.91 1.43 13.60
C PHE A 107 -0.76 1.12 12.11
N LEU A 108 -1.11 2.06 11.23
CA LEU A 108 -0.97 1.87 9.78
C LEU A 108 0.49 1.76 9.36
N ARG A 109 1.40 2.54 9.97
CA ARG A 109 2.85 2.41 9.73
C ARG A 109 3.39 1.05 10.16
N ARG A 110 2.84 0.44 11.19
CA ARG A 110 3.25 -0.90 11.64
C ARG A 110 2.82 -1.99 10.65
N ILE A 111 1.61 -1.88 10.10
CA ILE A 111 1.07 -2.87 9.14
C ILE A 111 1.62 -2.63 7.73
N PHE A 112 1.79 -1.36 7.36
CA PHE A 112 2.29 -0.91 6.08
C PHE A 112 3.50 0.01 6.33
N PRO A 113 4.68 -0.57 6.60
CA PRO A 113 5.88 0.22 6.83
C PRO A 113 6.15 1.12 5.62
N PRO A 114 6.45 2.41 5.83
CA PRO A 114 6.75 3.31 4.72
C PRO A 114 7.98 2.80 3.98
N SER A 115 7.91 2.79 2.65
CA SER A 115 9.08 2.56 1.81
C SER A 115 10.17 3.60 2.11
N ALA A 116 11.44 3.28 1.86
CA ALA A 116 12.55 4.23 2.01
C ALA A 116 12.28 5.56 1.27
N GLY A 117 11.66 5.51 0.09
CA GLY A 117 11.26 6.71 -0.65
C GLY A 117 10.11 7.51 -0.01
N GLN A 118 9.20 6.87 0.73
CA GLN A 118 8.18 7.60 1.52
C GLN A 118 8.82 8.29 2.71
N MET A 119 9.75 7.63 3.41
CA MET A 119 10.49 8.24 4.51
C MET A 119 11.25 9.50 4.07
N TYR A 120 11.79 9.51 2.85
CA TYR A 120 12.47 10.68 2.28
C TYR A 120 11.52 11.85 2.00
N LEU A 121 10.34 11.60 1.41
CA LEU A 121 9.36 12.67 1.12
C LEU A 121 8.78 13.30 2.39
N GLU A 122 8.69 12.53 3.47
CA GLU A 122 8.23 12.99 4.78
C GLU A 122 9.30 13.74 5.57
N ARG A 123 10.56 13.74 5.11
CA ARG A 123 11.65 14.48 5.76
C ARG A 123 11.39 15.98 5.70
N ASP A 124 11.68 16.65 6.81
CA ASP A 124 11.59 18.11 6.88
C ASP A 124 12.61 18.76 5.93
N ARG A 125 12.09 19.55 4.98
CA ARG A 125 12.88 20.22 3.92
C ARG A 125 13.87 21.25 4.47
N GLY A 126 13.74 21.61 5.76
CA GLY A 126 14.66 22.50 6.48
C GLY A 126 15.89 21.81 7.08
N THR A 127 16.02 20.48 6.98
CA THR A 127 17.24 19.79 7.41
C THR A 127 18.31 19.99 6.33
N PRO A 128 19.44 20.67 6.60
CA PRO A 128 20.51 20.77 5.61
C PRO A 128 21.01 19.36 5.31
N SER A 129 20.73 18.90 4.10
CA SER A 129 21.42 17.74 3.57
C SER A 129 22.90 18.08 3.41
N PRO A 130 23.81 17.11 3.58
CA PRO A 130 25.16 17.20 3.03
C PRO A 130 25.10 17.61 1.55
N ALA A 131 26.18 18.07 0.93
CA ALA A 131 26.08 18.38 -0.49
C ALA A 131 25.78 17.09 -1.30
N PRO A 132 24.74 17.06 -2.17
CA PRO A 132 24.33 15.86 -2.86
C PRO A 132 25.47 15.30 -3.68
N GLN A 133 26.00 14.15 -3.25
CA GLN A 133 26.94 13.38 -4.04
C GLN A 133 26.18 12.89 -5.28
N GLU A 134 26.55 13.41 -6.45
CA GLU A 134 25.98 13.01 -7.73
C GLU A 134 26.90 12.02 -8.45
N GLY A 135 26.31 11.01 -9.10
CA GLY A 135 27.02 9.95 -9.79
C GLY A 135 26.29 9.46 -11.03
N ARG A 136 26.90 8.48 -11.71
CA ARG A 136 26.29 7.75 -12.82
C ARG A 136 25.95 6.34 -12.38
N LEU A 137 24.99 5.73 -13.06
CA LEU A 137 24.71 4.31 -12.90
C LEU A 137 25.90 3.48 -13.43
N GLU A 138 26.51 2.71 -12.55
CA GLU A 138 27.57 1.77 -12.91
C GLU A 138 26.98 0.36 -13.01
N GLN A 139 27.20 -0.31 -14.13
CA GLN A 139 26.84 -1.72 -14.29
C GLN A 139 28.10 -2.57 -14.18
N GLN A 140 28.11 -3.51 -13.24
CA GLN A 140 29.15 -4.51 -13.07
C GLN A 140 28.62 -5.89 -13.43
N GLY A 141 29.42 -6.69 -14.13
CA GLY A 141 29.03 -8.02 -14.58
C GLY A 141 28.13 -8.00 -15.82
N ARG A 142 27.67 -9.19 -16.21
CA ARG A 142 26.82 -9.42 -17.39
C ARG A 142 25.52 -10.10 -16.95
N PHE A 143 24.48 -9.96 -17.76
CA PHE A 143 23.22 -10.69 -17.58
C PHE A 143 23.49 -12.19 -17.46
N PRO A 144 22.86 -12.91 -16.51
CA PRO A 144 21.86 -12.46 -15.53
C PRO A 144 22.43 -11.95 -14.18
N GLY A 145 23.74 -12.02 -13.98
CA GLY A 145 24.43 -11.71 -12.71
C GLY A 145 24.86 -10.25 -12.54
N GLN A 146 24.30 -9.33 -13.32
CA GLN A 146 24.69 -7.93 -13.25
C GLN A 146 24.29 -7.26 -11.93
N ILE A 147 25.17 -6.37 -11.46
CA ILE A 147 24.99 -5.57 -10.26
C ILE A 147 25.05 -4.11 -10.68
N TYR A 148 24.09 -3.33 -10.23
CA TYR A 148 24.07 -1.90 -10.45
C TYR A 148 24.62 -1.19 -9.22
N ARG A 149 25.44 -0.17 -9.42
CA ARG A 149 25.99 0.67 -8.36
C ARG A 149 25.74 2.14 -8.65
N LEU A 150 25.63 2.91 -7.58
CA LEU A 150 25.61 4.36 -7.61
C LEU A 150 26.58 4.87 -6.55
N LEU A 151 27.61 5.60 -6.97
CA LEU A 151 28.68 6.09 -6.10
C LEU A 151 29.36 4.96 -5.32
N GLY A 152 29.68 3.85 -6.02
CA GLY A 152 30.29 2.66 -5.44
C GLY A 152 29.36 1.81 -4.56
N ARG A 153 28.16 2.29 -4.19
CA ARG A 153 27.19 1.55 -3.37
C ARG A 153 26.26 0.70 -4.24
N PRO A 154 25.93 -0.54 -3.85
CA PRO A 154 24.99 -1.37 -4.59
C PRO A 154 23.60 -0.72 -4.62
N LEU A 155 22.97 -0.75 -5.79
CA LEU A 155 21.64 -0.20 -6.04
C LEU A 155 20.63 -1.34 -6.14
N GLU A 156 19.86 -1.52 -5.07
CA GLU A 156 18.89 -2.61 -4.95
C GLU A 156 17.55 -2.25 -5.61
N THR A 157 16.81 -3.26 -6.05
CA THR A 157 15.47 -3.06 -6.60
C THR A 157 14.55 -2.51 -5.50
N GLY A 158 13.84 -1.43 -5.80
CA GLY A 158 13.04 -0.67 -4.83
C GLY A 158 13.78 0.52 -4.20
N ALA A 159 15.08 0.69 -4.48
CA ALA A 159 15.83 1.84 -3.99
C ALA A 159 15.23 3.15 -4.51
N ALA A 160 15.05 4.11 -3.60
CA ALA A 160 14.70 5.47 -3.96
C ALA A 160 15.98 6.20 -4.37
N VAL A 161 15.99 6.77 -5.57
CA VAL A 161 17.06 7.62 -6.09
C VAL A 161 16.45 8.79 -6.83
N GLU A 162 17.23 9.84 -7.06
CA GLU A 162 16.77 10.96 -7.86
C GLU A 162 17.47 10.95 -9.21
N LEU A 163 16.69 11.20 -10.26
CA LEU A 163 17.15 11.30 -11.64
C LEU A 163 17.16 12.75 -12.06
N PHE A 164 18.27 13.23 -12.61
CA PHE A 164 18.32 14.53 -13.24
C PHE A 164 17.72 14.46 -14.65
N GLU A 165 16.56 15.08 -14.84
CA GLU A 165 15.87 15.16 -16.12
C GLU A 165 15.34 16.59 -16.34
N ARG A 166 15.52 17.14 -17.55
CA ARG A 166 14.98 18.46 -17.94
C ARG A 166 15.30 19.59 -16.93
N GLY A 167 16.53 19.61 -16.42
CA GLY A 167 17.00 20.67 -15.53
C GLY A 167 16.56 20.54 -14.06
N HIS A 168 15.86 19.47 -13.68
CA HIS A 168 15.42 19.25 -12.30
C HIS A 168 15.67 17.81 -11.86
N TRP A 169 15.82 17.61 -10.55
CA TRP A 169 15.90 16.30 -9.94
C TRP A 169 14.49 15.76 -9.69
N GLN A 170 14.20 14.58 -10.24
CA GLN A 170 12.94 13.89 -10.05
C GLN A 170 13.14 12.64 -9.20
N PRO A 171 12.33 12.42 -8.16
CA PRO A 171 12.38 11.17 -7.39
C PRO A 171 11.92 10.01 -8.26
N ILE A 172 12.68 8.93 -8.25
CA ILE A 172 12.40 7.70 -8.98
C ILE A 172 12.56 6.47 -8.08
N THR A 173 11.87 5.39 -8.43
CA THR A 173 12.09 4.07 -7.81
C THR A 173 12.89 3.20 -8.77
N PHE A 174 14.10 2.79 -8.38
CA PHE A 174 14.98 1.96 -9.20
C PHE A 174 14.50 0.51 -9.26
N ILE A 175 14.45 -0.07 -10.45
CA ILE A 175 14.10 -1.47 -10.69
C ILE A 175 15.23 -2.13 -11.49
N GLY A 176 16.01 -2.99 -10.82
CA GLY A 176 17.10 -3.76 -11.44
C GLY A 176 16.78 -5.25 -11.59
N ARG A 177 15.68 -5.71 -10.99
CA ARG A 177 15.17 -7.08 -11.02
C ARG A 177 13.64 -7.07 -11.06
N GLY A 178 13.05 -8.07 -11.70
CA GLY A 178 11.60 -8.24 -11.86
C GLY A 178 10.94 -8.94 -10.66
N SER A 179 9.66 -9.26 -10.81
CA SER A 179 8.89 -10.02 -9.82
C SER A 179 9.60 -11.34 -9.46
N GLY A 180 9.62 -11.69 -8.17
CA GLY A 180 10.32 -12.90 -7.69
C GLY A 180 11.84 -12.85 -7.84
N ASN A 181 12.44 -11.65 -7.89
CA ASN A 181 13.90 -11.45 -8.01
C ASN A 181 14.48 -11.89 -9.38
N ALA A 182 13.62 -12.03 -10.39
CA ALA A 182 14.01 -12.43 -11.74
C ALA A 182 14.97 -11.38 -12.36
N PRO A 183 16.08 -11.80 -12.98
CA PRO A 183 17.00 -10.87 -13.64
C PRO A 183 16.31 -10.25 -14.86
N ILE A 184 16.43 -8.92 -15.01
CA ILE A 184 15.95 -8.19 -16.19
C ILE A 184 17.13 -7.65 -16.99
N PRO A 185 17.06 -7.58 -18.33
CA PRO A 185 18.20 -7.23 -19.17
C PRO A 185 18.67 -5.78 -19.00
N GLN A 186 17.74 -4.86 -18.69
CA GLN A 186 18.04 -3.44 -18.49
C GLN A 186 17.26 -2.91 -17.29
N PRO A 187 17.89 -2.09 -16.42
CA PRO A 187 17.17 -1.52 -15.30
C PRO A 187 16.27 -0.39 -15.78
N PHE A 188 15.17 -0.18 -15.09
CA PHE A 188 14.26 0.91 -15.37
C PHE A 188 13.78 1.54 -14.06
N ALA A 189 13.09 2.66 -14.18
CA ALA A 189 12.54 3.35 -13.04
C ALA A 189 11.19 3.98 -13.35
N TYR A 190 10.41 4.23 -12.31
CA TYR A 190 9.15 4.97 -12.40
C TYR A 190 9.32 6.35 -11.75
N PRO A 191 8.92 7.45 -12.43
CA PRO A 191 8.84 8.77 -11.81
C PRO A 191 7.82 8.77 -10.67
N ARG A 192 8.19 9.29 -9.49
CA ARG A 192 7.26 9.49 -8.37
C ARG A 192 6.57 10.83 -8.52
N VAL A 193 5.30 10.81 -8.92
CA VAL A 193 4.44 12.00 -8.99
C VAL A 193 3.45 12.10 -7.85
N ASP A 194 3.04 10.98 -7.25
CA ASP A 194 2.11 10.93 -6.12
C ASP A 194 2.21 9.61 -5.34
N ASP A 195 1.44 9.55 -4.25
CA ASP A 195 1.33 8.49 -3.26
C ASP A 195 0.61 7.21 -3.76
N ARG A 196 0.09 7.18 -5.00
CA ARG A 196 -0.86 6.13 -5.41
C ARG A 196 -0.68 5.55 -6.81
N THR A 197 0.24 6.03 -7.62
CA THR A 197 0.28 5.60 -9.03
C THR A 197 1.60 4.96 -9.44
N TYR A 198 1.82 3.70 -9.07
CA TYR A 198 2.95 2.89 -9.54
C TYR A 198 2.80 2.37 -10.98
N PHE A 199 1.60 2.42 -11.56
CA PHE A 199 1.26 1.57 -12.72
C PHE A 199 0.90 2.29 -14.03
N ASN A 200 0.75 3.62 -14.06
CA ASN A 200 0.29 4.34 -15.27
C ASN A 200 1.36 5.20 -15.96
N ARG A 201 2.63 5.10 -15.59
CA ARG A 201 3.72 5.81 -16.29
C ARG A 201 4.59 4.84 -17.07
N ARG A 202 4.99 5.26 -18.27
CA ARG A 202 5.97 4.53 -19.07
C ARG A 202 7.24 4.37 -18.23
N PRO A 203 7.77 3.14 -18.09
CA PRO A 203 9.04 2.93 -17.40
C PRO A 203 10.14 3.69 -18.13
N LEU A 204 10.97 4.38 -17.37
CA LEU A 204 12.16 5.05 -17.88
C LEU A 204 13.35 4.13 -17.75
N PHE A 205 13.91 3.70 -18.88
CA PHE A 205 15.06 2.81 -18.90
C PHE A 205 16.33 3.55 -18.53
N LEU A 206 17.01 3.06 -17.49
CA LEU A 206 18.23 3.67 -16.99
C LEU A 206 19.44 3.13 -17.75
N THR A 207 20.44 4.01 -17.87
CA THR A 207 21.73 3.74 -18.53
C THR A 207 22.81 4.52 -17.81
N GLY A 208 24.08 4.21 -18.07
CA GLY A 208 25.22 4.96 -17.50
C GLY A 208 25.31 6.44 -17.92
N LYS A 209 24.42 6.91 -18.81
CA LYS A 209 24.31 8.34 -19.18
C LYS A 209 23.45 9.14 -18.21
N HIS A 210 22.60 8.49 -17.45
CA HIS A 210 21.71 9.15 -16.51
C HIS A 210 22.49 9.59 -15.27
N ARG A 211 22.31 10.87 -14.90
CA ARG A 211 22.83 11.41 -13.64
C ARG A 211 21.86 11.05 -12.53
N LEU A 212 22.37 10.34 -11.54
CA LEU A 212 21.61 9.86 -10.40
C LEU A 212 22.25 10.39 -9.12
N ARG A 213 21.44 10.56 -8.08
CA ARG A 213 21.94 10.79 -6.72
C ARG A 213 21.10 10.04 -5.72
N TRP A 214 21.68 9.81 -4.55
CA TRP A 214 20.89 9.33 -3.42
C TRP A 214 19.99 10.47 -2.92
N PRO A 215 18.74 10.16 -2.56
CA PRO A 215 17.87 11.12 -1.91
C PRO A 215 18.45 11.36 -0.52
N GLU A 216 18.86 12.59 -0.26
CA GLU A 216 19.73 12.91 0.87
C GLU A 216 19.03 13.06 2.21
#